data_AF-A0AAD8U4V7-F1
#
_entry.id   AF-A0AAD8U4V7-F1
#
_cell.length_a   1.000
_cell.length_b   1.000
_cell.length_c   1.000
_cell.angle_alpha   90.00
_cell.angle_beta   90.00
_cell.angle_gamma   90.00
#
_symmetry.space_group_name_H-M   'P 1'
#
loop_
_entity.id
_entity.type
_entity.pdbx_description
1 polymer ?
#
loop_
_entity_poly.entity_id
_entity_poly.type
_entity_poly.pdbx_seq_one_letter_code
_entity_poly.pdbx_strand_id
1 'polypeptide(L)'
;MTLISSYFFLSSSVRSSCGVPSAISDVDGDVVDVEAGPTFHVGAGISGVAPHFPPPSTFNVLLDSSTKRTKKAGIVGKYGTRYGASLRKQIKKMEVSQHSKYFCEFCGKFAVKRKAVGIWGCKDCGKVKAGGAYTMNTASAVTVRSTIRRLREQTEA
;
A
#
# COMPACT_ATOMS: atom_id res chain seq x y z
N MET A 1 49.99 -50.85 -12.33
CA MET A 1 50.93 -49.71 -12.31
C MET A 1 50.27 -48.65 -13.20
N THR A 2 49.55 -47.64 -12.70
CA THR A 2 49.82 -46.71 -11.59
C THR A 2 48.50 -46.10 -11.07
N LEU A 3 48.35 -46.10 -9.72
CA LEU A 3 47.81 -45.03 -8.84
C LEU A 3 46.40 -44.47 -9.17
N ILE A 4 45.32 -44.76 -8.45
CA ILE A 4 44.97 -44.34 -7.07
C ILE A 4 45.36 -42.90 -6.74
N SER A 5 44.37 -41.99 -6.82
CA SER A 5 44.25 -40.78 -5.99
C SER A 5 42.79 -40.28 -6.07
N SER A 6 41.86 -40.82 -5.30
CA SER A 6 41.40 -40.26 -4.01
C SER A 6 40.87 -38.82 -4.08
N TYR A 7 39.56 -38.66 -4.24
CA TYR A 7 38.65 -37.63 -3.69
C TYR A 7 37.23 -38.17 -3.98
N PHE A 8 36.39 -38.70 -3.10
CA PHE A 8 36.07 -38.39 -1.71
C PHE A 8 35.78 -36.90 -1.47
N PHE A 9 34.57 -36.45 -1.85
CA PHE A 9 33.66 -35.60 -1.06
C PHE A 9 32.36 -35.39 -1.87
N LEU A 10 31.28 -36.13 -1.57
CA LEU A 10 30.20 -35.77 -0.64
C LEU A 10 29.31 -34.59 -1.08
N SER A 11 28.19 -34.92 -1.76
CA SER A 11 26.82 -34.39 -1.52
C SER A 11 25.94 -34.88 -2.69
N SER A 12 25.09 -35.89 -2.51
CA SER A 12 23.74 -35.76 -1.93
C SER A 12 22.94 -34.70 -2.69
N SER A 13 22.04 -35.12 -3.58
CA SER A 13 20.59 -35.17 -3.33
C SER A 13 20.02 -33.75 -3.20
N VAL A 14 19.12 -33.25 -4.04
CA VAL A 14 17.79 -33.79 -4.31
C VAL A 14 17.29 -33.15 -5.60
N ARG A 15 16.78 -34.04 -6.47
CA ARG A 15 15.91 -33.73 -7.60
C ARG A 15 14.61 -33.14 -7.02
N SER A 16 14.44 -31.83 -7.06
CA SER A 16 13.17 -31.17 -6.70
C SER A 16 12.66 -30.37 -7.88
N SER A 17 11.85 -31.06 -8.68
CA SER A 17 10.78 -30.54 -9.53
C SER A 17 10.54 -29.03 -9.47
N CYS A 18 10.98 -28.34 -10.52
CA CYS A 18 10.40 -27.07 -10.94
C CYS A 18 8.97 -27.33 -11.41
N GLY A 19 8.05 -27.47 -10.45
CA GLY A 19 6.63 -27.36 -10.69
C GLY A 19 6.31 -25.89 -10.96
N VAL A 20 5.93 -25.61 -12.20
CA VAL A 20 5.32 -24.36 -12.63
C VAL A 20 3.89 -24.37 -12.09
N PRO A 21 3.48 -23.45 -11.19
CA PRO A 21 2.06 -23.22 -10.99
C PRO A 21 1.57 -22.34 -12.15
N SER A 22 1.06 -23.03 -13.17
CA SER A 22 0.12 -22.49 -14.14
C SER A 22 -1.19 -22.15 -13.42
N ALA A 23 -1.42 -20.87 -13.12
CA ALA A 23 -2.74 -20.30 -12.87
C ALA A 23 -2.62 -18.77 -12.76
N ILE A 24 -2.47 -18.11 -13.91
CA ILE A 24 -2.87 -16.72 -14.08
C ILE A 24 -4.25 -16.79 -14.73
N SER A 25 -5.27 -16.82 -13.90
CA SER A 25 -6.66 -16.58 -14.29
C SER A 25 -7.18 -15.47 -13.38
N ASP A 26 -7.42 -14.31 -14.02
CA ASP A 26 -8.56 -13.45 -13.76
C ASP A 26 -8.79 -12.96 -12.32
N VAL A 27 -8.26 -11.77 -12.03
CA VAL A 27 -9.00 -10.77 -11.23
C VAL A 27 -8.88 -9.42 -11.93
N ASP A 28 -9.49 -9.35 -13.11
CA ASP A 28 -9.98 -8.08 -13.62
C ASP A 28 -10.93 -7.48 -12.56
N GLY A 29 -10.61 -6.26 -12.15
CA GLY A 29 -11.61 -5.23 -11.95
C GLY A 29 -12.80 -5.54 -11.07
N ASP A 30 -12.57 -5.70 -9.77
CA ASP A 30 -13.52 -5.16 -8.80
C ASP A 30 -12.84 -4.04 -8.02
N VAL A 31 -13.36 -2.85 -8.30
CA VAL A 31 -13.55 -1.83 -7.30
C VAL A 31 -13.91 -2.55 -6.00
N VAL A 32 -13.05 -2.45 -4.99
CA VAL A 32 -13.54 -2.65 -3.62
C VAL A 32 -14.52 -1.51 -3.39
N ASP A 33 -15.77 -1.76 -3.79
CA ASP A 33 -16.89 -1.13 -3.16
C ASP A 33 -16.71 -1.48 -1.69
N VAL A 34 -16.46 -0.44 -0.91
CA VAL A 34 -16.56 -0.50 0.53
C VAL A 34 -18.04 -0.71 0.79
N GLU A 35 -18.51 -1.95 0.65
CA GLU A 35 -19.82 -2.32 1.15
C GLU A 35 -19.75 -2.21 2.67
N ALA A 36 -20.58 -1.31 3.17
CA ALA A 36 -20.84 -1.11 4.57
C ALA A 36 -21.15 -2.47 5.21
N GLY A 37 -20.38 -2.82 6.24
CA GLY A 37 -20.66 -4.00 7.05
C GLY A 37 -22.06 -3.98 7.68
N PRO A 38 -22.51 -5.13 8.19
CA PRO A 38 -23.87 -5.34 8.67
C PRO A 38 -24.24 -4.38 9.81
N THR A 39 -25.43 -3.81 9.70
CA THR A 39 -26.09 -3.01 10.74
C THR A 39 -26.18 -3.79 12.04
N PHE A 40 -25.31 -3.46 13.00
CA PHE A 40 -25.38 -3.96 14.36
C PHE A 40 -26.44 -3.14 15.12
N HIS A 41 -27.55 -3.78 15.45
CA HIS A 41 -28.53 -3.21 16.36
C HIS A 41 -27.94 -3.23 17.79
N VAL A 42 -27.68 -2.05 18.34
CA VAL A 42 -27.45 -1.87 19.79
C VAL A 42 -28.40 -0.80 20.31
N GLY A 43 -29.42 -1.27 21.02
CA GLY A 43 -30.17 -0.45 21.96
C GLY A 43 -29.45 -0.33 23.30
N ALA A 44 -29.85 0.69 24.05
CA ALA A 44 -29.51 0.99 25.46
C ALA A 44 -28.18 1.72 25.74
N GLY A 45 -28.25 3.06 25.66
CA GLY A 45 -27.95 3.97 26.76
C GLY A 45 -26.70 3.76 27.60
N ILE A 46 -25.65 4.51 27.29
CA ILE A 46 -24.85 5.22 28.30
C ILE A 46 -24.52 6.64 27.79
N SER A 47 -24.82 7.60 28.65
CA SER A 47 -24.51 9.02 28.57
C SER A 47 -23.01 9.29 28.58
N GLY A 48 -22.56 10.26 27.78
CA GLY A 48 -21.32 11.00 28.06
C GLY A 48 -20.34 11.10 26.89
N VAL A 49 -20.18 12.32 26.39
CA VAL A 49 -19.14 12.83 25.47
C VAL A 49 -19.00 12.13 24.12
N ALA A 50 -19.81 12.61 23.16
CA ALA A 50 -19.50 12.46 21.74
C ALA A 50 -18.09 13.05 21.45
N PRO A 51 -17.22 12.36 20.70
CA PRO A 51 -16.06 13.03 20.11
C PRO A 51 -16.61 14.10 19.18
N HIS A 52 -16.46 15.36 19.59
CA HIS A 52 -16.79 16.53 18.80
C HIS A 52 -15.92 16.47 17.54
N PHE A 53 -16.42 15.86 16.47
CA PHE A 53 -15.84 15.99 15.15
C PHE A 53 -16.00 17.48 14.81
N PRO A 54 -14.91 18.26 14.72
CA PRO A 54 -15.06 19.61 14.22
C PRO A 54 -15.64 19.48 12.81
N PRO A 55 -16.77 20.13 12.50
CA PRO A 55 -17.15 20.28 11.10
C PRO A 55 -15.97 20.94 10.39
N PRO A 56 -15.68 20.62 9.12
CA PRO A 56 -14.79 21.45 8.32
C PRO A 56 -15.49 22.80 8.06
N SER A 57 -15.60 23.65 9.09
CA SER A 57 -16.01 25.02 8.93
C SER A 57 -14.86 25.76 8.27
N THR A 58 -15.16 26.22 7.06
CA THR A 58 -14.69 27.50 6.52
C THR A 58 -13.18 27.61 6.33
N PHE A 59 -12.61 26.75 5.48
CA PHE A 59 -11.40 27.13 4.74
C PHE A 59 -11.80 27.61 3.33
N ASN A 60 -12.51 28.73 3.27
CA ASN A 60 -12.61 29.53 2.05
C ASN A 60 -12.04 30.91 2.36
N VAL A 61 -10.74 31.04 2.12
CA VAL A 61 -10.14 32.31 1.73
C VAL A 61 -9.23 32.04 0.53
N LEU A 62 -9.79 32.34 -0.64
CA LEU A 62 -9.12 32.99 -1.76
C LEU A 62 -7.83 32.33 -2.30
N LEU A 63 -7.97 31.23 -3.04
CA LEU A 63 -7.12 30.98 -4.20
C LEU A 63 -8.01 30.92 -5.44
N ASP A 64 -8.08 32.07 -6.10
CA ASP A 64 -8.36 32.30 -7.51
C ASP A 64 -8.72 31.07 -8.36
N SER A 65 -9.94 31.11 -8.90
CA SER A 65 -10.52 30.15 -9.84
C SER A 65 -9.94 30.27 -11.26
N SER A 66 -8.70 30.76 -11.44
CA SER A 66 -8.13 31.06 -12.77
C SER A 66 -6.72 30.54 -13.08
N THR A 67 -6.18 29.49 -12.43
CA THR A 67 -4.98 28.80 -12.98
C THR A 67 -4.94 27.27 -12.81
N LYS A 68 -6.06 26.61 -12.50
CA LYS A 68 -6.11 25.13 -12.52
C LYS A 68 -6.09 24.63 -13.97
N ARG A 69 -4.90 24.27 -14.46
CA ARG A 69 -4.62 23.84 -15.85
C ARG A 69 -5.52 22.69 -16.35
N THR A 70 -6.08 21.87 -15.48
CA THR A 70 -6.97 20.77 -15.88
C THR A 70 -8.14 20.55 -14.91
N LYS A 71 -9.35 20.36 -15.45
CA LYS A 71 -10.56 20.05 -14.66
C LYS A 71 -10.57 18.59 -14.18
N LYS A 72 -10.36 17.64 -15.10
CA LYS A 72 -10.50 16.19 -14.84
C LYS A 72 -9.17 15.41 -14.89
N ALA A 73 -8.23 15.81 -15.75
CA ALA A 73 -7.02 15.04 -16.02
C ALA A 73 -6.03 15.03 -14.82
N GLY A 74 -5.62 16.17 -14.28
CA GLY A 74 -4.58 16.20 -13.24
C GLY A 74 -3.23 15.69 -13.77
N ILE A 75 -2.52 14.87 -12.99
CA ILE A 75 -1.18 14.33 -13.31
C ILE A 75 -1.13 13.53 -14.62
N VAL A 76 -2.24 12.87 -14.99
CA VAL A 76 -2.33 12.10 -16.25
C VAL A 76 -2.51 12.96 -17.50
N GLY A 77 -2.48 14.29 -17.37
CA GLY A 77 -2.45 15.22 -18.51
C GLY A 77 -1.28 14.99 -19.46
N LYS A 78 -0.17 14.42 -18.97
CA LYS A 78 1.02 14.06 -19.76
C LYS A 78 0.73 13.07 -20.90
N TYR A 79 -0.32 12.27 -20.78
CA TYR A 79 -0.65 11.26 -21.78
C TYR A 79 -1.46 11.80 -22.97
N GLY A 80 -1.95 13.05 -22.90
CA GLY A 80 -2.76 13.65 -23.95
C GLY A 80 -4.02 12.83 -24.22
N THR A 81 -4.36 12.60 -25.49
CA THR A 81 -5.58 11.90 -25.95
C THR A 81 -5.45 10.37 -26.07
N ARG A 82 -4.25 9.80 -25.96
CA ARG A 82 -3.89 8.49 -26.56
C ARG A 82 -4.50 7.21 -25.95
N TYR A 83 -4.72 7.13 -24.63
CA TYR A 83 -5.02 5.83 -23.97
C TYR A 83 -6.46 5.68 -23.46
N GLY A 84 -7.37 6.57 -23.87
CA GLY A 84 -8.77 6.51 -23.44
C GLY A 84 -9.02 6.94 -21.98
N ALA A 85 -10.29 7.09 -21.61
CA ALA A 85 -10.66 7.67 -20.31
C ALA A 85 -10.52 6.69 -19.13
N SER A 86 -10.82 5.41 -19.31
CA SER A 86 -10.81 4.40 -18.23
C SER A 86 -9.39 4.18 -17.67
N LEU A 87 -8.43 3.88 -18.54
CA LEU A 87 -7.02 3.69 -18.17
C LEU A 87 -6.43 4.94 -17.50
N ARG A 88 -6.75 6.14 -18.01
CA ARG A 88 -6.30 7.40 -17.39
C ARG A 88 -6.87 7.60 -15.98
N LYS A 89 -8.10 7.14 -15.69
CA LYS A 89 -8.67 7.22 -14.33
C LYS A 89 -7.95 6.28 -13.36
N GLN A 90 -7.64 5.05 -13.79
CA GLN A 90 -6.91 4.08 -12.96
C GLN A 90 -5.48 4.53 -12.69
N ILE A 91 -4.74 4.92 -13.73
CA ILE A 91 -3.36 5.43 -13.61
C ILE A 91 -3.33 6.68 -12.75
N LYS A 92 -4.31 7.59 -12.86
CA LYS A 92 -4.37 8.78 -12.00
C LYS A 92 -4.39 8.43 -10.52
N LYS A 93 -5.17 7.42 -10.10
CA LYS A 93 -5.22 6.99 -8.70
C LYS A 93 -3.84 6.51 -8.23
N MET A 94 -3.18 5.66 -9.02
CA MET A 94 -1.85 5.12 -8.71
C MET A 94 -0.74 6.19 -8.77
N GLU A 95 -0.83 7.14 -9.71
CA GLU A 95 0.16 8.20 -9.88
C GLU A 95 0.07 9.26 -8.79
N VAL A 96 -1.14 9.55 -8.29
CA VAL A 96 -1.33 10.46 -7.16
C VAL A 96 -0.78 9.84 -5.89
N SER A 97 -1.11 8.57 -5.60
CA SER A 97 -0.61 7.90 -4.39
C SER A 97 0.92 7.77 -4.41
N GLN A 98 1.52 7.37 -5.53
CA GLN A 98 2.98 7.19 -5.58
C GLN A 98 3.77 8.49 -5.39
N HIS A 99 3.24 9.64 -5.84
CA HIS A 99 3.91 10.95 -5.74
C HIS A 99 3.54 11.71 -4.45
N SER A 100 2.54 11.22 -3.71
CA SER A 100 2.17 11.80 -2.43
C SER A 100 3.28 11.61 -1.39
N LYS A 101 3.37 12.53 -0.44
CA LYS A 101 4.23 12.38 0.74
C LYS A 101 3.43 11.65 1.81
N TYR A 102 4.01 10.62 2.40
CA TYR A 102 3.37 9.88 3.48
C TYR A 102 3.94 10.21 4.85
N PHE A 103 3.14 9.91 5.88
CA PHE A 103 3.51 10.03 7.27
C PHE A 103 4.61 9.03 7.65
N CYS A 104 5.65 9.51 8.33
CA CYS A 104 6.70 8.65 8.87
C CYS A 104 6.36 8.23 10.31
N GLU A 105 6.20 6.92 10.54
CA GLU A 105 5.99 6.33 11.88
C GLU A 105 7.16 6.60 12.85
N PHE A 106 8.35 7.01 12.36
CA PHE A 106 9.53 7.22 13.20
C PHE A 106 9.77 8.67 13.60
N CYS A 107 9.51 9.64 12.72
CA CYS A 107 9.77 11.06 13.00
C CYS A 107 8.51 11.93 13.07
N GLY A 108 7.32 11.36 12.80
CA GLY A 108 6.05 12.08 12.88
C GLY A 108 5.80 13.09 11.74
N LYS A 109 6.69 13.17 10.74
CA LYS A 109 6.60 14.15 9.64
C LYS A 109 6.12 13.50 8.34
N PHE A 110 5.45 14.29 7.49
CA PHE A 110 5.06 13.89 6.13
C PHE A 110 6.23 14.07 5.13
N ALA A 111 7.24 13.24 5.26
CA ALA A 111 8.48 13.34 4.49
C ALA A 111 8.87 12.06 3.74
N VAL A 112 8.05 11.00 3.84
CA VAL A 112 8.34 9.72 3.18
C VAL A 112 7.96 9.82 1.71
N LYS A 113 8.93 9.50 0.84
CA LYS A 113 8.75 9.43 -0.60
C LYS A 113 9.18 8.07 -1.13
N ARG A 114 8.60 7.66 -2.25
CA ARG A 114 8.99 6.46 -2.98
C ARG A 114 10.39 6.63 -3.59
N LYS A 115 11.29 5.68 -3.35
CA LYS A 115 12.61 5.62 -4.00
C LYS A 115 12.58 4.64 -5.18
N ALA A 116 12.05 3.44 -4.93
CA ALA A 116 11.86 2.40 -5.93
C ALA A 116 10.53 1.67 -5.68
N VAL A 117 10.18 0.72 -6.54
CA VAL A 117 8.99 -0.13 -6.32
C VAL A 117 9.12 -0.85 -4.98
N GLY A 118 8.13 -0.67 -4.09
CA GLY A 118 8.13 -1.28 -2.76
C GLY A 118 9.12 -0.69 -1.75
N ILE A 119 9.97 0.27 -2.13
CA ILE A 119 10.98 0.88 -1.26
C ILE A 119 10.64 2.36 -1.01
N TRP A 120 10.40 2.69 0.25
CA TRP A 120 9.99 4.03 0.70
C TRP A 120 11.04 4.62 1.64
N GLY A 121 11.51 5.83 1.37
CA GLY A 121 12.53 6.50 2.18
C GLY A 121 12.03 7.81 2.75
N CYS A 122 12.26 8.02 4.05
CA CYS A 122 12.05 9.32 4.67
C CYS A 122 13.22 10.25 4.36
N LYS A 123 12.93 11.49 3.97
CA LYS A 123 13.98 12.50 3.76
C LYS A 123 14.57 13.02 5.07
N ASP A 124 13.75 13.16 6.10
CA ASP A 124 14.18 13.81 7.35
C ASP A 124 14.96 12.87 8.26
N CYS A 125 14.48 11.63 8.45
CA CYS A 125 15.11 10.67 9.36
C CYS A 125 16.01 9.63 8.66
N GLY A 126 16.09 9.67 7.32
CA GLY A 126 16.90 8.74 6.52
C GLY A 126 16.41 7.28 6.52
N LYS A 127 15.43 6.92 7.36
CA LYS A 127 14.93 5.55 7.48
C LYS A 127 14.22 5.11 6.20
N VAL A 128 14.51 3.87 5.80
CA VAL A 128 13.93 3.21 4.64
C VAL A 128 13.01 2.08 5.13
N LYS A 129 11.81 2.02 4.56
CA LYS A 129 10.76 1.05 4.88
C LYS A 129 10.30 0.35 3.60
N ALA A 130 10.13 -0.97 3.69
CA ALA A 130 9.48 -1.75 2.63
C ALA A 130 7.95 -1.61 2.75
N GLY A 131 7.27 -1.50 1.62
CA GLY A 131 5.83 -1.27 1.55
C GLY A 131 5.23 -1.68 0.22
N GLY A 132 4.03 -1.17 -0.08
CA GLY A 132 3.35 -1.43 -1.34
C GLY A 132 4.04 -0.78 -2.55
N ALA A 133 3.65 -1.23 -3.74
CA ALA A 133 4.22 -0.72 -5.01
C ALA A 133 3.88 0.76 -5.24
N TYR A 134 2.63 1.17 -4.95
CA TYR A 134 2.11 2.53 -5.19
C TYR A 134 1.65 3.25 -3.91
N THR A 135 1.48 2.53 -2.80
CA THR A 135 1.12 3.08 -1.49
C THR A 135 2.08 2.55 -0.42
N MET A 136 2.40 3.35 0.61
CA MET A 136 3.35 2.90 1.65
C MET A 136 2.80 1.69 2.43
N ASN A 137 1.53 1.71 2.79
CA ASN A 137 0.85 0.63 3.50
C ASN A 137 -0.29 0.09 2.64
N THR A 138 -0.31 -1.22 2.41
CA THR A 138 -1.43 -1.92 1.80
C THR A 138 -2.40 -2.40 2.87
N ALA A 139 -3.67 -2.59 2.52
CA ALA A 139 -4.70 -3.07 3.45
C ALA A 139 -4.29 -4.40 4.10
N SER A 140 -3.82 -5.35 3.29
CA SER A 140 -3.34 -6.65 3.77
C SER A 140 -2.14 -6.53 4.72
N ALA A 141 -1.20 -5.60 4.46
CA ALA A 141 -0.08 -5.40 5.37
C ALA A 141 -0.52 -4.78 6.71
N VAL A 142 -1.59 -3.99 6.72
CA VAL A 142 -2.14 -3.43 7.96
C VAL A 142 -2.80 -4.53 8.79
N THR A 143 -3.60 -5.41 8.17
CA THR A 143 -4.27 -6.52 8.87
C THR A 143 -3.28 -7.59 9.34
N VAL A 144 -2.24 -7.90 8.56
CA VAL A 144 -1.18 -8.83 8.97
C VAL A 144 -0.43 -8.29 10.20
N ARG A 145 -0.16 -6.97 10.28
CA ARG A 145 0.48 -6.38 11.46
C ARG A 145 -0.38 -6.50 12.72
N SER A 146 -1.69 -6.29 12.63
CA SER A 146 -2.58 -6.42 13.80
C SER A 146 -2.80 -7.87 14.22
N THR A 147 -2.94 -8.79 13.26
CA THR A 147 -3.09 -10.23 13.56
C THR A 147 -1.85 -10.81 14.22
N ILE A 148 -0.64 -10.52 13.70
CA ILE A 148 0.61 -10.97 14.32
C ILE A 148 0.74 -10.43 15.74
N ARG A 149 0.40 -9.16 15.96
CA ARG A 149 0.44 -8.57 17.30
C ARG A 149 -0.47 -9.34 18.27
N ARG A 150 -1.73 -9.57 17.88
CA ARG A 150 -2.70 -10.31 18.71
C ARG A 150 -2.22 -11.73 19.01
N LEU A 151 -1.67 -12.44 18.01
CA LEU A 151 -1.20 -13.82 18.18
C LEU A 151 0.01 -13.92 19.12
N ARG A 152 0.91 -12.91 19.10
CA ARG A 152 2.04 -12.85 20.03
C ARG A 152 1.58 -12.64 21.47
N GLU A 153 0.66 -11.69 21.68
CA GLU A 153 0.07 -11.42 23.00
C GLU A 153 -0.64 -12.65 23.59
N GLN A 154 -1.20 -13.53 22.75
CA GLN A 154 -1.85 -14.77 23.20
C GLN A 154 -0.88 -15.92 23.54
N THR A 155 0.33 -15.91 22.98
CA THR A 155 1.31 -16.99 23.16
C THR A 155 2.22 -16.73 24.37
N GLU A 156 2.42 -15.45 24.70
CA GLU A 156 3.29 -14.99 25.80
C GLU A 156 2.54 -14.78 27.13
N ALA A 157 1.22 -15.01 27.15
CA ALA A 157 0.37 -15.01 28.34
C ALA A 157 0.22 -16.43 28.90
#